data_AF-A0A4V2LKK9-F1
#
_entry.id   AF-A0A4V2LKK9-F1
#
_cell.length_a   1.000
_cell.length_b   1.000
_cell.length_c   1.000
_cell.angle_alpha   90.00
_cell.angle_beta   90.00
_cell.angle_gamma   90.00
#
_symmetry.space_group_name_H-M   'P 1'
#
loop_
_entity.id
_entity.type
_entity.pdbx_description
1 polymer ?
#
loop_
_entity_poly.entity_id
_entity_poly.type
_entity_poly.pdbx_seq_one_letter_code
_entity_poly.pdbx_strand_id
1 'polypeptide(L)'
;MKQILYSYAFVLLLLIALVSILSYGYGAGYVYVYFRHWQIQSNVWALLISLVILSLIGQVLWLLFKRYFSRLEQRKQKVFNFEHLHPYEKMAVLWLLDANQEKRDMVEGIFKQSNLLNEVIHAFFLWKQGDAKSALNMLEHSPAMAFELAELQRIEIYLSEQNPNHALTHLEFLSQHELSPWLKDIQQGYLQRLTLLWGQFAVQFPWLYVQSSQFGQLNDLDKTRWLQQILIAFDQASPEDLNHLQQRYEEFKETKLHDTTRENKVLWLKVLARLPEMSLAHEVLAETLLDELFDQEVFYLWFEKQLLKQTPAYEKIEQQLNMWEAKYPNIPIFSFARWFIYQETGRFSEAEKLLELYPDNILMSYLRIKNQLKDNEVLVQQLNLLFESNTNFLKVNL
;
A
#
# COMPACT_ATOMS: atom_id res chain seq x y z
N MET A 1 6.70 -37.37 -27.54
CA MET A 1 7.74 -38.40 -27.33
C MET A 1 7.14 -39.78 -27.04
N LYS A 2 6.24 -39.94 -26.05
CA LYS A 2 5.61 -41.25 -25.74
C LYS A 2 4.92 -41.92 -26.94
N GLN A 3 4.08 -41.20 -27.70
CA GLN A 3 3.40 -41.74 -28.89
C GLN A 3 4.35 -42.16 -30.03
N ILE A 4 5.48 -41.47 -30.20
CA ILE A 4 6.49 -41.82 -31.21
C ILE A 4 7.17 -43.14 -30.83
N LEU A 5 7.56 -43.28 -29.55
CA LEU A 5 8.13 -44.51 -29.01
C LEU A 5 7.18 -45.71 -29.16
N TYR A 6 5.89 -45.54 -28.87
CA TYR A 6 4.89 -46.59 -29.07
C TYR A 6 4.69 -46.96 -30.55
N SER A 7 4.75 -45.99 -31.46
CA SER A 7 4.62 -46.24 -32.89
C SER A 7 5.80 -47.07 -33.44
N TYR A 8 7.03 -46.75 -33.02
CA TYR A 8 8.21 -47.52 -33.42
C TYR A 8 8.23 -48.92 -32.80
N ALA A 9 7.81 -49.06 -31.54
CA ALA A 9 7.66 -50.36 -30.90
C ALA A 9 6.60 -51.23 -31.61
N PHE A 10 5.50 -50.62 -32.05
CA PHE A 10 4.45 -51.30 -32.81
C PHE A 10 4.92 -51.74 -34.20
N VAL A 11 5.65 -50.88 -34.93
CA VAL A 11 6.25 -51.23 -36.23
C VAL A 11 7.31 -52.34 -36.07
N LEU A 12 8.12 -52.29 -35.01
CA LEU A 12 9.08 -53.33 -34.68
C LEU A 12 8.38 -54.68 -34.43
N LEU A 13 7.28 -54.68 -33.66
CA LEU A 13 6.48 -55.88 -33.40
C LEU A 13 5.85 -56.45 -34.67
N LEU A 14 5.35 -55.60 -35.57
CA LEU A 14 4.82 -56.02 -36.87
C LEU A 14 5.90 -56.63 -37.76
N LEU A 15 7.09 -56.04 -37.80
CA LEU A 15 8.25 -56.59 -38.52
C LEU A 15 8.68 -57.95 -37.94
N ILE A 16 8.73 -58.07 -36.60
CA ILE A 16 9.04 -59.33 -35.92
C ILE A 16 8.00 -60.40 -36.29
N ALA A 17 6.71 -60.08 -36.27
CA ALA A 17 5.64 -61.02 -36.60
C ALA A 17 5.73 -61.48 -38.07
N LEU A 18 5.93 -60.54 -39.01
CA LEU A 18 5.96 -60.82 -40.44
C LEU A 18 7.18 -61.66 -40.85
N VAL A 19 8.35 -61.36 -40.27
CA VAL A 19 9.58 -62.13 -40.52
C VAL A 19 9.55 -63.50 -39.82
N SER A 20 8.94 -63.61 -38.65
CA SER A 20 8.76 -64.91 -37.97
C SER A 20 7.89 -65.89 -38.79
N ILE A 21 6.89 -65.37 -39.50
CA ILE A 21 6.06 -66.16 -40.42
C ILE A 21 6.88 -66.58 -41.65
N LEU A 22 7.67 -65.67 -42.22
CA LEU A 22 8.47 -65.92 -43.43
C LEU A 22 9.72 -66.78 -43.19
N SER A 23 10.29 -66.79 -41.98
CA SER A 23 11.45 -67.61 -41.62
C SER A 23 11.09 -68.97 -41.02
N TYR A 24 9.81 -69.36 -41.03
CA TYR A 24 9.36 -70.63 -40.49
C TYR A 24 9.79 -71.77 -41.43
N GLY A 25 10.85 -72.49 -41.07
CA GLY A 25 11.36 -73.66 -41.79
C GLY A 25 12.65 -73.45 -42.60
N TYR A 26 13.05 -72.21 -42.87
CA TYR A 26 14.33 -71.85 -43.48
C TYR A 26 15.03 -70.87 -42.54
N GLY A 27 16.18 -71.26 -41.96
CA GLY A 27 16.89 -70.51 -40.92
C GLY A 27 17.11 -69.03 -41.24
N ALA A 28 17.56 -68.25 -40.25
CA ALA A 28 17.38 -66.79 -40.11
C ALA A 28 17.78 -65.84 -41.27
N GLY A 29 18.21 -66.33 -42.43
CA GLY A 29 18.47 -65.54 -43.64
C GLY A 29 19.81 -64.81 -43.55
N TYR A 30 20.60 -64.91 -44.61
CA TYR A 30 21.90 -64.27 -44.69
C TYR A 30 21.85 -63.10 -45.66
N VAL A 31 22.29 -61.92 -45.22
CA VAL A 31 22.38 -60.72 -46.05
C VAL A 31 23.84 -60.34 -46.19
N TYR A 32 24.28 -60.30 -47.45
CA TYR A 32 25.59 -59.80 -47.83
C TYR A 32 25.44 -58.40 -48.44
N VAL A 33 25.88 -57.38 -47.71
CA VAL A 33 25.90 -56.00 -48.23
C VAL A 33 27.33 -55.67 -48.65
N TYR A 34 27.51 -55.47 -49.95
CA TYR A 34 28.77 -55.03 -50.54
C TYR A 34 28.65 -53.57 -51.00
N PHE A 35 29.40 -52.67 -50.38
CA PHE A 35 29.46 -51.27 -50.81
C PHE A 35 30.90 -50.75 -50.78
N ARG A 36 31.46 -50.45 -51.95
CA ARG A 36 32.89 -50.10 -52.14
C ARG A 36 33.83 -51.10 -51.45
N HIS A 37 34.55 -50.69 -50.42
CA HIS A 37 35.49 -51.54 -49.67
C HIS A 37 34.89 -52.12 -48.38
N TRP A 38 33.60 -51.88 -48.13
CA TRP A 38 32.92 -52.35 -46.94
C TRP A 38 32.15 -53.63 -47.28
N GLN A 39 32.53 -54.71 -46.59
CA GLN A 39 31.85 -55.99 -46.65
C GLN A 39 31.17 -56.22 -45.30
N ILE A 40 29.85 -56.14 -45.26
CA ILE A 40 29.09 -56.42 -44.03
C ILE A 40 28.30 -57.70 -44.25
N GLN A 41 28.70 -58.72 -43.49
CA GLN A 41 28.06 -60.01 -43.41
C GLN A 41 27.13 -60.00 -42.20
N SER A 42 25.82 -60.08 -42.42
CA SER A 42 24.89 -60.08 -41.29
C SER A 42 23.63 -60.90 -41.55
N ASN A 43 22.88 -61.09 -40.48
CA ASN A 43 21.57 -61.72 -40.49
C ASN A 43 20.51 -60.68 -40.89
N VAL A 44 19.46 -61.11 -41.62
CA VAL A 44 18.30 -60.26 -41.98
C VAL A 44 17.75 -59.52 -40.76
N TRP A 45 17.72 -60.17 -39.59
CA TRP A 45 17.27 -59.58 -38.32
C TRP A 45 18.08 -58.36 -37.91
N ALA A 46 19.41 -58.45 -37.99
CA ALA A 46 20.30 -57.37 -37.59
C ALA A 46 20.17 -56.17 -38.53
N LEU A 47 19.93 -56.41 -39.82
CA LEU A 47 19.75 -55.34 -40.80
C LEU A 47 18.41 -54.59 -40.59
N LEU A 48 17.32 -55.30 -40.34
CA LEU A 48 16.01 -54.68 -40.07
C LEU A 48 16.02 -53.86 -38.76
N ILE A 49 16.60 -54.41 -37.69
CA ILE A 49 16.73 -53.68 -36.42
C ILE A 49 17.60 -52.44 -36.62
N SER A 50 18.71 -52.55 -37.36
CA SER A 50 19.58 -51.41 -37.69
C SER A 50 18.84 -50.31 -38.44
N LEU A 51 17.99 -50.65 -39.42
CA LEU A 51 17.17 -49.67 -40.16
C LEU A 51 16.16 -48.95 -39.26
N VAL A 52 15.50 -49.68 -38.35
CA VAL A 52 14.55 -49.07 -37.39
C VAL A 52 15.27 -48.12 -36.44
N ILE A 53 16.45 -48.51 -35.95
CA ILE A 53 17.29 -47.67 -35.08
C ILE A 53 17.77 -46.42 -35.83
N LEU A 54 18.25 -46.55 -37.07
CA LEU A 54 18.67 -45.44 -37.92
C LEU A 54 17.53 -44.44 -38.18
N SER A 55 16.32 -44.96 -38.45
CA SER A 55 15.12 -44.14 -38.60
C SER A 55 14.77 -43.37 -37.33
N LEU A 56 14.84 -44.03 -36.16
CA LEU A 56 14.59 -43.40 -34.87
C LEU A 56 15.62 -42.32 -34.55
N ILE A 57 16.91 -42.59 -34.79
CA ILE A 57 17.99 -41.61 -34.63
C ILE A 57 17.74 -40.39 -35.53
N GLY A 58 17.41 -40.61 -36.81
CA GLY A 58 17.08 -39.54 -37.75
C GLY A 58 15.93 -38.67 -37.26
N GLN A 59 14.88 -39.27 -36.71
CA GLN A 59 13.72 -38.53 -36.22
C GLN A 59 14.00 -37.78 -34.92
N VAL A 60 14.79 -38.35 -34.01
CA VAL A 60 15.25 -37.66 -32.80
C VAL A 60 16.12 -36.46 -33.16
N LEU A 61 17.07 -36.65 -34.09
CA LEU A 61 17.91 -35.56 -34.61
C LEU A 61 17.05 -34.47 -35.25
N TRP A 62 16.05 -34.83 -36.06
CA TRP A 62 15.13 -33.87 -36.66
C TRP A 62 14.37 -33.04 -35.63
N LEU A 63 13.86 -33.66 -34.56
CA LEU A 63 13.17 -32.94 -33.48
C LEU A 63 14.11 -32.02 -32.72
N LEU A 64 15.34 -32.45 -32.46
CA LEU A 64 16.37 -31.62 -31.83
C LEU A 64 16.75 -30.44 -32.73
N PHE A 65 16.96 -30.67 -34.02
CA PHE A 65 17.23 -29.60 -34.99
C PHE A 65 16.05 -28.64 -35.10
N LYS A 66 14.82 -29.14 -35.23
CA LYS A 66 13.62 -28.29 -35.29
C LYS A 66 13.50 -27.40 -34.05
N ARG A 67 13.74 -27.94 -32.85
CA ARG A 67 13.76 -27.16 -31.59
C ARG A 67 14.90 -26.16 -31.54
N TYR A 68 16.07 -26.54 -32.05
CA TYR A 68 17.24 -25.66 -32.06
C TYR A 68 17.04 -24.48 -33.01
N PHE A 69 16.58 -24.74 -34.24
CA PHE A 69 16.27 -23.71 -35.23
C PHE A 69 15.10 -22.83 -34.80
N SER A 70 14.02 -23.40 -34.23
CA SER A 70 12.90 -22.58 -33.74
C SER A 70 13.32 -21.62 -32.62
N ARG A 71 14.24 -22.03 -31.74
CA ARG A 71 14.82 -21.15 -30.70
C ARG A 71 15.69 -20.04 -31.29
N LEU A 72 16.45 -20.33 -32.35
CA LEU A 72 17.24 -19.32 -33.06
C LEU A 72 16.36 -18.32 -33.82
N GLU A 73 15.25 -18.79 -34.38
CA GLU A 73 14.27 -17.96 -35.08
C GLU A 73 13.52 -17.04 -34.12
N GLN A 74 13.12 -17.55 -32.95
CA GLN A 74 12.56 -16.75 -31.84
C GLN A 74 13.52 -15.65 -31.35
N ARG A 75 14.85 -15.91 -31.33
CA ARG A 75 15.86 -14.89 -30.96
C ARG A 75 16.05 -13.81 -32.02
N LYS A 76 15.66 -14.04 -33.27
CA LYS A 76 15.82 -13.11 -34.40
C LYS A 76 14.56 -12.30 -34.71
N GLN A 77 13.39 -12.73 -34.24
CA GLN A 77 12.17 -11.94 -34.35
C GLN A 77 12.25 -10.76 -33.38
N LYS A 78 12.66 -9.61 -33.90
CA LYS A 78 12.39 -8.32 -33.26
C LYS A 78 10.87 -8.25 -33.04
N VAL A 79 10.44 -8.09 -31.79
CA VAL A 79 9.02 -8.02 -31.44
C VAL A 79 8.44 -6.74 -32.05
N PHE A 80 7.74 -6.86 -33.18
CA PHE A 80 7.06 -5.74 -33.83
C PHE A 80 5.55 -5.72 -33.54
N ASN A 81 4.98 -6.80 -32.99
CA ASN A 81 3.53 -6.93 -32.83
C ASN A 81 3.16 -7.62 -31.50
N PHE A 82 2.30 -6.97 -30.72
CA PHE A 82 1.88 -7.39 -29.38
C PHE A 82 1.31 -8.81 -29.34
N GLU A 83 0.62 -9.25 -30.40
CA GLU A 83 0.01 -10.57 -30.46
C GLU A 83 0.99 -11.75 -30.47
N HIS A 84 2.26 -11.50 -30.79
CA HIS A 84 3.31 -12.53 -30.85
C HIS A 84 4.13 -12.64 -29.55
N LEU A 85 3.86 -11.79 -28.56
CA LEU A 85 4.47 -11.88 -27.23
C LEU A 85 4.03 -13.17 -26.51
N HIS A 86 4.88 -13.66 -25.62
CA HIS A 86 4.51 -14.76 -24.73
C HIS A 86 3.34 -14.34 -23.82
N PRO A 87 2.39 -15.22 -23.43
CA PRO A 87 1.26 -14.85 -22.56
C PRO A 87 1.64 -14.05 -21.29
N TYR A 88 2.72 -14.44 -20.60
CA TYR A 88 3.23 -13.69 -19.44
C TYR A 88 3.77 -12.30 -19.81
N GLU A 89 4.40 -12.14 -20.98
CA GLU A 89 4.86 -10.83 -21.47
C GLU A 89 3.68 -9.95 -21.88
N LYS A 90 2.64 -10.54 -22.50
CA LYS A 90 1.39 -9.83 -22.79
C LYS A 90 0.75 -9.32 -21.50
N MET A 91 0.63 -10.17 -20.48
CA MET A 91 0.10 -9.78 -19.17
C MET A 91 0.95 -8.70 -18.50
N ALA A 92 2.29 -8.81 -18.55
CA ALA A 92 3.18 -7.80 -17.99
C ALA A 92 3.03 -6.45 -18.71
N VAL A 93 2.98 -6.43 -20.04
CA VAL A 93 2.79 -5.20 -20.83
C VAL A 93 1.42 -4.58 -20.54
N LEU A 94 0.35 -5.38 -20.49
CA LEU A 94 -0.98 -4.86 -20.14
C LEU A 94 -1.03 -4.30 -18.73
N TRP A 95 -0.39 -4.96 -17.77
CA TRP A 95 -0.33 -4.49 -16.39
C TRP A 95 0.49 -3.20 -16.25
N LEU A 96 1.64 -3.10 -16.93
CA LEU A 96 2.48 -1.89 -16.91
C LEU A 96 1.80 -0.68 -17.54
N LEU A 97 0.88 -0.90 -18.48
CA LEU A 97 0.14 0.15 -19.17
C LEU A 97 -1.28 0.39 -18.61
N ASP A 98 -1.68 -0.37 -17.59
CA ASP A 98 -3.07 -0.44 -17.10
C ASP A 98 -4.12 -0.68 -18.22
N ALA A 99 -3.71 -1.37 -19.28
CA ALA A 99 -4.51 -1.60 -20.49
C ALA A 99 -5.31 -2.91 -20.46
N ASN A 100 -5.47 -3.51 -19.27
CA ASN A 100 -6.13 -4.81 -19.10
C ASN A 100 -7.57 -4.82 -19.67
N GLN A 101 -8.28 -3.69 -19.61
CA GLN A 101 -9.64 -3.57 -20.14
C GLN A 101 -9.69 -3.65 -21.67
N GLU A 102 -8.71 -3.08 -22.38
CA GLU A 102 -8.69 -3.04 -23.85
C GLU A 102 -8.55 -4.43 -24.48
N LYS A 103 -7.96 -5.37 -23.75
CA LYS A 103 -7.71 -6.75 -24.19
C LYS A 103 -8.34 -7.79 -23.26
N ARG A 104 -9.52 -7.49 -22.71
CA ARG A 104 -10.30 -8.38 -21.83
C ARG A 104 -10.39 -9.82 -22.35
N ASP A 105 -10.90 -10.01 -23.57
CA ASP A 105 -11.15 -11.34 -24.14
C ASP A 105 -9.88 -12.19 -24.20
N MET A 106 -8.73 -11.54 -24.38
CA MET A 106 -7.43 -12.19 -24.37
C MET A 106 -7.03 -12.60 -22.95
N VAL A 107 -7.18 -11.71 -21.97
CA VAL A 107 -6.85 -12.01 -20.57
C VAL A 107 -7.75 -13.12 -20.03
N GLU A 108 -9.06 -13.03 -20.24
CA GLU A 108 -10.00 -14.09 -19.87
C GLU A 108 -9.69 -15.41 -20.58
N GLY A 109 -9.31 -15.35 -21.86
CA GLY A 109 -8.86 -16.53 -22.62
C GLY A 109 -7.62 -17.21 -22.02
N ILE A 110 -6.66 -16.44 -21.50
CA ILE A 110 -5.46 -16.98 -20.83
C ILE A 110 -5.85 -17.70 -19.53
N PHE A 111 -6.78 -17.13 -18.75
CA PHE A 111 -7.16 -17.67 -17.44
C PHE A 111 -8.33 -18.66 -17.47
N LYS A 112 -9.00 -18.88 -18.60
CA LYS A 112 -10.14 -19.81 -18.73
C LYS A 112 -9.83 -21.25 -18.31
N GLN A 113 -8.57 -21.67 -18.41
CA GLN A 113 -8.11 -23.00 -17.99
C GLN A 113 -7.55 -23.04 -16.56
N SER A 114 -7.51 -21.88 -15.88
CA SER A 114 -7.00 -21.77 -14.51
C SER A 114 -8.07 -22.17 -13.51
N ASN A 115 -7.84 -23.26 -12.79
CA ASN A 115 -8.72 -23.69 -11.69
C ASN A 115 -8.62 -22.77 -10.46
N LEU A 116 -7.70 -21.81 -10.44
CA LEU A 116 -7.48 -20.92 -9.29
C LEU A 116 -8.01 -19.51 -9.54
N LEU A 117 -7.73 -18.95 -10.73
CA LEU A 117 -7.87 -17.51 -10.98
C LEU A 117 -8.98 -17.14 -11.97
N ASN A 118 -9.61 -18.12 -12.61
CA ASN A 118 -10.62 -17.86 -13.63
C ASN A 118 -11.77 -16.97 -13.10
N GLU A 119 -12.33 -17.34 -11.96
CA GLU A 119 -13.46 -16.65 -11.33
C GLU A 119 -13.06 -15.26 -10.82
N VAL A 120 -11.87 -15.14 -10.20
CA VAL A 120 -11.33 -13.86 -9.68
C VAL A 120 -11.08 -12.87 -10.82
N ILE A 121 -10.45 -13.32 -11.91
CA ILE A 121 -10.16 -12.47 -13.07
C ILE A 121 -11.46 -12.06 -13.80
N HIS A 122 -12.42 -12.99 -13.94
CA HIS A 122 -13.70 -12.68 -14.55
C HIS A 122 -14.49 -11.67 -13.71
N ALA A 123 -14.52 -11.84 -12.38
CA ALA A 123 -15.11 -10.87 -11.46
C ALA A 123 -14.46 -9.48 -11.58
N PHE A 124 -13.13 -9.43 -11.79
CA PHE A 124 -12.40 -8.17 -11.91
C PHE A 124 -12.89 -7.38 -13.12
N PHE A 125 -13.05 -8.04 -14.26
CA PHE A 125 -13.57 -7.38 -15.47
C PHE A 125 -15.04 -6.98 -15.36
N LEU A 126 -15.87 -7.79 -14.70
CA LEU A 126 -17.28 -7.44 -14.42
C LEU A 126 -17.36 -6.17 -13.56
N TRP A 127 -16.57 -6.10 -12.48
CA TRP A 127 -16.52 -4.90 -11.63
C TRP A 127 -16.04 -3.68 -12.40
N LYS A 128 -14.99 -3.82 -13.20
CA LYS A 128 -14.47 -2.73 -14.05
C LYS A 128 -15.46 -2.23 -15.11
N GLN A 129 -16.48 -3.01 -15.44
CA GLN A 129 -17.59 -2.61 -16.33
C GLN A 129 -18.75 -1.94 -15.57
N GLY A 130 -18.64 -1.79 -14.26
CA GLY A 130 -19.69 -1.26 -13.39
C GLY A 130 -20.71 -2.29 -12.93
N ASP A 131 -20.52 -3.59 -13.21
CA ASP A 131 -21.40 -4.64 -12.70
C ASP A 131 -20.84 -5.26 -11.42
N ALA A 132 -20.92 -4.49 -10.33
CA ALA A 132 -20.48 -4.92 -9.01
C ALA A 132 -21.23 -6.16 -8.50
N LYS A 133 -22.53 -6.30 -8.80
CA LYS A 133 -23.36 -7.41 -8.32
C LYS A 133 -22.94 -8.74 -8.94
N SER A 134 -22.78 -8.76 -10.26
CA SER A 134 -22.30 -9.97 -10.95
C SER A 134 -20.85 -10.30 -10.58
N ALA A 135 -20.01 -9.28 -10.34
CA ALA A 135 -18.66 -9.49 -9.85
C ALA A 135 -18.65 -10.18 -8.48
N LEU A 136 -19.44 -9.71 -7.51
CA LEU A 136 -19.54 -10.31 -6.18
C LEU A 136 -20.05 -11.76 -6.25
N ASN A 137 -21.10 -12.02 -7.05
CA ASN A 137 -21.62 -13.36 -7.27
C ASN A 137 -20.55 -14.29 -7.89
N MET A 138 -19.75 -13.78 -8.83
CA MET A 138 -18.64 -14.55 -9.40
C MET A 138 -17.58 -14.90 -8.35
N LEU A 139 -17.28 -13.98 -7.42
CA LEU A 139 -16.33 -14.24 -6.33
C LEU A 139 -16.85 -15.28 -5.32
N GLU A 140 -18.16 -15.43 -5.12
CA GLU A 140 -18.74 -16.50 -4.28
C GLU A 140 -18.42 -17.90 -4.78
N HIS A 141 -18.26 -18.06 -6.09
CA HIS A 141 -17.93 -19.33 -6.73
C HIS A 141 -16.41 -19.56 -6.83
N SER A 142 -15.59 -18.64 -6.29
CA SER A 142 -14.14 -18.79 -6.31
C SER A 142 -13.68 -20.01 -5.50
N PRO A 143 -12.62 -20.70 -5.93
CA PRO A 143 -12.09 -21.86 -5.22
C PRO A 143 -11.53 -21.43 -3.87
N ALA A 144 -11.64 -22.28 -2.85
CA ALA A 144 -11.14 -22.01 -1.50
C ALA A 144 -9.64 -21.61 -1.47
N MET A 145 -8.84 -22.10 -2.42
CA MET A 145 -7.41 -21.76 -2.53
C MET A 145 -7.15 -20.33 -3.02
N ALA A 146 -8.13 -19.66 -3.64
CA ALA A 146 -8.07 -18.27 -4.09
C ALA A 146 -8.79 -17.30 -3.15
N PHE A 147 -9.21 -17.78 -1.98
CA PHE A 147 -10.05 -17.05 -1.05
C PHE A 147 -9.50 -15.67 -0.71
N GLU A 148 -8.22 -15.56 -0.34
CA GLU A 148 -7.62 -14.27 0.04
C GLU A 148 -7.64 -13.26 -1.11
N LEU A 149 -7.42 -13.70 -2.35
CA LEU A 149 -7.49 -12.84 -3.53
C LEU A 149 -8.93 -12.40 -3.81
N ALA A 150 -9.89 -13.31 -3.66
CA ALA A 150 -11.30 -12.99 -3.82
C ALA A 150 -11.77 -11.99 -2.76
N GLU A 151 -11.35 -12.15 -1.50
CA GLU A 151 -11.67 -11.24 -0.41
C GLU A 151 -11.08 -9.84 -0.59
N LEU A 152 -9.81 -9.74 -1.00
CA LEU A 152 -9.19 -8.44 -1.33
C LEU A 152 -10.01 -7.71 -2.41
N GLN A 153 -10.49 -8.43 -3.41
CA GLN A 153 -11.31 -7.86 -4.46
C GLN A 153 -12.74 -7.52 -4.00
N ARG A 154 -13.35 -8.32 -3.10
CA ARG A 154 -14.63 -7.96 -2.47
C ARG A 154 -14.54 -6.62 -1.75
N ILE A 155 -13.47 -6.40 -1.00
CA ILE A 155 -13.23 -5.13 -0.30
C ILE A 155 -13.17 -3.97 -1.30
N GLU A 156 -12.44 -4.12 -2.41
CA GLU A 156 -12.36 -3.09 -3.46
C GLU A 156 -13.72 -2.75 -4.06
N ILE A 157 -14.55 -3.77 -4.30
CA ILE A 157 -15.91 -3.58 -4.81
C ILE A 157 -16.75 -2.81 -3.77
N TYR A 158 -16.75 -3.24 -2.49
CA TYR A 158 -17.53 -2.58 -1.44
C TYR A 158 -17.08 -1.14 -1.17
N LEU A 159 -15.78 -0.86 -1.24
CA LEU A 159 -15.25 0.51 -1.17
C LEU A 159 -15.78 1.35 -2.34
N SER A 160 -15.79 0.82 -3.56
CA SER A 160 -16.29 1.54 -4.73
C SER A 160 -17.81 1.81 -4.69
N GLU A 161 -18.58 0.91 -4.09
CA GLU A 161 -20.04 1.01 -3.91
C GLU A 161 -20.44 1.82 -2.66
N GLN A 162 -19.47 2.42 -1.96
CA GLN A 162 -19.68 3.14 -0.70
C GLN A 162 -20.43 2.33 0.36
N ASN A 163 -20.11 1.04 0.49
CA ASN A 163 -20.71 0.13 1.47
C ASN A 163 -19.70 -0.19 2.58
N PRO A 164 -19.53 0.70 3.57
CA PRO A 164 -18.42 0.60 4.52
C PRO A 164 -18.55 -0.57 5.48
N ASN A 165 -19.77 -0.95 5.89
CA ASN A 165 -19.95 -2.03 6.86
C ASN A 165 -19.44 -3.37 6.30
N HIS A 166 -19.77 -3.69 5.05
CA HIS A 166 -19.26 -4.89 4.41
C HIS A 166 -17.76 -4.80 4.18
N ALA A 167 -17.25 -3.67 3.67
CA ALA A 167 -15.82 -3.47 3.49
C ALA A 167 -15.02 -3.69 4.79
N LEU A 168 -15.52 -3.14 5.91
CA LEU A 168 -14.89 -3.27 7.22
C LEU A 168 -14.89 -4.73 7.70
N THR A 169 -16.02 -5.44 7.62
CA THR A 169 -16.09 -6.84 8.04
C THR A 169 -15.06 -7.72 7.31
N HIS A 170 -14.91 -7.52 5.99
CA HIS A 170 -13.94 -8.26 5.19
C HIS A 170 -12.49 -7.86 5.51
N LEU A 171 -12.23 -6.58 5.75
CA LEU A 171 -10.91 -6.08 6.16
C LEU A 171 -10.46 -6.63 7.52
N GLU A 172 -11.37 -6.65 8.50
CA GLU A 172 -11.11 -7.21 9.83
C GLU A 172 -10.86 -8.71 9.76
N PHE A 173 -11.67 -9.42 8.97
CA PHE A 173 -11.51 -10.85 8.75
C PHE A 173 -10.11 -11.17 8.21
N LEU A 174 -9.69 -10.50 7.12
CA LEU A 174 -8.37 -10.74 6.52
C LEU A 174 -7.20 -10.37 7.44
N SER A 175 -7.42 -9.46 8.40
CA SER A 175 -6.39 -9.06 9.36
C SER A 175 -6.12 -10.13 10.43
N GLN A 176 -7.08 -11.02 10.69
CA GLN A 176 -6.94 -12.15 11.61
C GLN A 176 -6.67 -13.49 10.91
N HIS A 177 -6.95 -13.57 9.61
CA HIS A 177 -6.88 -14.79 8.82
C HIS A 177 -5.43 -15.28 8.61
N GLU A 178 -5.18 -16.59 8.77
CA GLU A 178 -3.88 -17.19 8.48
C GLU A 178 -3.68 -17.31 6.97
N LEU A 179 -2.59 -16.72 6.48
CA LEU A 179 -2.28 -16.71 5.05
C LEU A 179 -2.03 -18.11 4.48
N SER A 180 -2.70 -18.43 3.38
CA SER A 180 -2.51 -19.67 2.63
C SER A 180 -1.03 -19.98 2.31
N PRO A 181 -0.59 -21.25 2.37
CA PRO A 181 0.82 -21.62 2.20
C PRO A 181 1.49 -21.11 0.92
N TRP A 182 0.75 -21.07 -0.19
CA TRP A 182 1.29 -20.64 -1.48
C TRP A 182 1.47 -19.11 -1.60
N LEU A 183 0.81 -18.34 -0.74
CA LEU A 183 0.99 -16.88 -0.65
C LEU A 183 2.15 -16.49 0.27
N LYS A 184 2.73 -17.43 1.04
CA LYS A 184 3.83 -17.13 1.97
C LYS A 184 5.05 -16.57 1.25
N ASP A 185 5.37 -17.07 0.06
CA ASP A 185 6.49 -16.58 -0.76
C ASP A 185 6.31 -15.12 -1.21
N ILE A 186 5.07 -14.62 -1.25
CA ILE A 186 4.72 -13.25 -1.64
C ILE A 186 3.97 -12.49 -0.54
N GLN A 187 4.14 -12.91 0.73
CA GLN A 187 3.41 -12.36 1.87
C GLN A 187 3.55 -10.84 1.98
N GLN A 188 4.72 -10.30 1.68
CA GLN A 188 4.94 -8.85 1.72
C GLN A 188 4.04 -8.11 0.73
N GLY A 189 3.86 -8.62 -0.49
CA GLY A 189 2.97 -8.03 -1.49
C GLY A 189 1.51 -8.10 -1.06
N TYR A 190 1.10 -9.21 -0.45
CA TYR A 190 -0.24 -9.36 0.13
C TYR A 190 -0.48 -8.32 1.25
N LEU A 191 0.44 -8.22 2.21
CA LEU A 191 0.32 -7.24 3.31
C LEU A 191 0.33 -5.81 2.80
N GLN A 192 1.15 -5.48 1.79
CA GLN A 192 1.12 -4.17 1.14
C GLN A 192 -0.24 -3.88 0.51
N ARG A 193 -0.86 -4.85 -0.18
CA ARG A 193 -2.21 -4.67 -0.73
C ARG A 193 -3.24 -4.45 0.36
N LEU A 194 -3.19 -5.23 1.44
CA LEU A 194 -4.11 -5.08 2.57
C LEU A 194 -3.96 -3.71 3.25
N THR A 195 -2.73 -3.24 3.48
CA THR A 195 -2.42 -1.89 3.99
C THR A 195 -2.99 -0.80 3.10
N LEU A 196 -2.91 -0.93 1.77
CA LEU A 196 -3.50 0.02 0.83
C LEU A 196 -5.03 0.08 0.94
N LEU A 197 -5.69 -1.07 1.09
CA LEU A 197 -7.15 -1.13 1.26
C LEU A 197 -7.60 -0.53 2.59
N TRP A 198 -6.86 -0.79 3.68
CA TRP A 198 -7.06 -0.12 4.95
C TRP A 198 -6.87 1.40 4.85
N GLY A 199 -5.85 1.85 4.11
CA GLY A 199 -5.64 3.27 3.81
C GLY A 199 -6.82 3.92 3.08
N GLN A 200 -7.32 3.26 2.03
CA GLN A 200 -8.51 3.73 1.29
C GLN A 200 -9.74 3.78 2.19
N PHE A 201 -9.97 2.75 3.00
CA PHE A 201 -11.08 2.69 3.94
C PHE A 201 -11.01 3.80 4.98
N ALA A 202 -9.85 4.00 5.62
CA ALA A 202 -9.65 5.02 6.64
C ALA A 202 -9.86 6.45 6.12
N VAL A 203 -9.48 6.72 4.87
CA VAL A 203 -9.68 8.04 4.26
C VAL A 203 -11.14 8.27 3.89
N GLN A 204 -11.84 7.27 3.36
CA GLN A 204 -13.26 7.41 2.98
C GLN A 204 -14.21 7.41 4.18
N PHE A 205 -13.90 6.63 5.22
CA PHE A 205 -14.75 6.39 6.38
C PHE A 205 -13.97 6.56 7.69
N PRO A 206 -13.53 7.78 8.03
CA PRO A 206 -12.56 8.03 9.09
C PRO A 206 -13.03 7.57 10.48
N TRP A 207 -14.31 7.76 10.80
CA TRP A 207 -14.88 7.35 12.09
C TRP A 207 -15.13 5.85 12.19
N LEU A 208 -15.59 5.21 11.12
CA LEU A 208 -15.75 3.75 11.11
C LEU A 208 -14.40 3.03 11.25
N TYR A 209 -13.33 3.61 10.72
CA TYR A 209 -11.98 3.10 10.93
C TYR A 209 -11.54 3.19 12.40
N VAL A 210 -11.85 4.28 13.10
CA VAL A 210 -11.59 4.43 14.54
C VAL A 210 -12.29 3.33 15.36
N GLN A 211 -13.55 3.02 14.99
CA GLN A 211 -14.39 2.01 15.62
C GLN A 211 -13.98 0.55 15.33
N SER A 212 -13.12 0.32 14.33
CA SER A 212 -12.72 -1.04 13.93
C SER A 212 -12.19 -1.87 15.10
N SER A 213 -12.60 -3.12 15.24
CA SER A 213 -12.06 -4.03 16.26
C SER A 213 -10.61 -4.41 15.99
N GLN A 214 -10.19 -4.43 14.72
CA GLN A 214 -8.83 -4.73 14.29
C GLN A 214 -8.26 -3.54 13.52
N PHE A 215 -7.28 -2.88 14.12
CA PHE A 215 -6.64 -1.73 13.48
C PHE A 215 -5.72 -2.20 12.35
N GLY A 216 -6.15 -1.98 11.11
CA GLY A 216 -5.29 -2.15 9.96
C GLY A 216 -4.06 -1.24 10.03
N GLN A 217 -2.89 -1.76 9.68
CA GLN A 217 -1.71 -0.90 9.58
C GLN A 217 -1.90 0.10 8.44
N LEU A 218 -1.71 1.39 8.74
CA LEU A 218 -1.60 2.43 7.71
C LEU A 218 -0.13 2.74 7.46
N ASN A 219 0.20 3.00 6.20
CA ASN A 219 1.43 3.70 5.87
C ASN A 219 1.32 5.17 6.33
N ASP A 220 2.46 5.88 6.38
CA ASP A 220 2.47 7.25 6.90
C ASP A 220 1.60 8.21 6.08
N LEU A 221 1.57 8.08 4.74
CA LEU A 221 0.80 8.97 3.87
C LEU A 221 -0.71 8.82 4.07
N ASP A 222 -1.20 7.57 4.15
CA ASP A 222 -2.61 7.30 4.37
C ASP A 222 -3.02 7.66 5.81
N LYS A 223 -2.11 7.53 6.77
CA LYS A 223 -2.32 8.04 8.13
C LYS A 223 -2.44 9.57 8.17
N THR A 224 -1.60 10.29 7.42
CA THR A 224 -1.70 11.75 7.26
C THR A 224 -3.08 12.13 6.73
N ARG A 225 -3.50 11.48 5.63
CA ARG A 225 -4.82 11.73 5.03
C ARG A 225 -5.96 11.41 5.98
N TRP A 226 -5.91 10.28 6.67
CA TRP A 226 -6.92 9.90 7.65
C TRP A 226 -7.03 10.93 8.79
N LEU A 227 -5.91 11.35 9.39
CA LEU A 227 -5.93 12.36 10.45
C LEU A 227 -6.48 13.71 9.96
N GLN A 228 -6.17 14.10 8.72
CA GLN A 228 -6.77 15.28 8.09
C GLN A 228 -8.30 15.13 7.96
N GLN A 229 -8.80 13.97 7.53
CA GLN A 229 -10.24 13.72 7.44
C GLN A 229 -10.91 13.72 8.81
N ILE A 230 -10.27 13.16 9.85
CA ILE A 230 -10.76 13.24 11.24
C ILE A 230 -10.87 14.70 11.69
N LEU A 231 -9.87 15.55 11.42
CA LEU A 231 -9.91 16.96 11.80
C LEU A 231 -11.00 17.76 11.06
N ILE A 232 -11.26 17.41 9.80
CA ILE A 232 -12.33 18.03 8.99
C ILE A 232 -13.71 17.62 9.52
N ALA A 233 -13.91 16.33 9.81
CA ALA A 233 -15.18 15.78 10.26
C ALA A 233 -15.33 15.73 11.79
N PHE A 234 -14.47 16.44 12.54
CA PHE A 234 -14.39 16.36 14.00
C PHE A 234 -15.71 16.72 14.69
N ASP A 235 -16.36 17.79 14.22
CA ASP A 235 -17.58 18.33 14.84
C ASP A 235 -18.81 17.42 14.63
N GLN A 236 -18.68 16.39 13.79
CA GLN A 236 -19.73 15.40 13.51
C GLN A 236 -19.56 14.11 14.35
N ALA A 237 -18.51 14.02 15.17
CA ALA A 237 -18.19 12.83 15.94
C ALA A 237 -19.23 12.56 17.03
N SER A 238 -19.57 11.28 17.23
CA SER A 238 -20.32 10.87 18.41
C SER A 238 -19.43 10.79 19.66
N PRO A 239 -19.99 10.82 20.88
CA PRO A 239 -19.20 10.62 22.09
C PRO A 239 -18.44 9.28 22.12
N GLU A 240 -19.00 8.23 21.51
CA GLU A 240 -18.37 6.92 21.39
C GLU A 240 -17.16 6.97 20.44
N ASP A 241 -17.27 7.69 19.34
CA ASP A 241 -16.15 7.94 18.41
C ASP A 241 -14.97 8.62 19.10
N LEU A 242 -15.24 9.62 19.94
CA LEU A 242 -14.21 10.34 20.66
C LEU A 242 -13.52 9.43 21.69
N ASN A 243 -14.27 8.58 22.39
CA ASN A 243 -13.70 7.60 23.32
C ASN A 243 -12.80 6.59 22.60
N HIS A 244 -13.23 6.07 21.46
CA HIS A 244 -12.38 5.19 20.66
C HIS A 244 -11.14 5.93 20.15
N LEU A 245 -11.28 7.17 19.68
CA LEU A 245 -10.13 7.96 19.20
C LEU A 245 -9.08 8.20 20.31
N GLN A 246 -9.52 8.41 21.55
CA GLN A 246 -8.64 8.50 22.71
C GLN A 246 -7.88 7.19 22.96
N GLN A 247 -8.59 6.05 22.97
CA GLN A 247 -7.97 4.73 23.10
C GLN A 247 -6.94 4.48 21.99
N ARG A 248 -7.26 4.87 20.75
CA ARG A 248 -6.34 4.76 19.61
C ARG A 248 -5.08 5.58 19.78
N TYR A 249 -5.20 6.78 20.34
CA TYR A 249 -4.03 7.58 20.59
C TYR A 249 -3.10 6.92 21.62
N GLU A 250 -3.64 6.35 22.70
CA GLU A 250 -2.81 5.66 23.71
C GLU A 250 -2.10 4.42 23.11
N GLU A 251 -2.80 3.60 22.32
CA GLU A 251 -2.17 2.49 21.59
C GLU A 251 -1.05 2.99 20.64
N PHE A 252 -1.31 4.07 19.92
CA PHE A 252 -0.34 4.68 19.01
C PHE A 252 0.89 5.21 19.76
N LYS A 253 0.67 5.88 20.90
CA LYS A 253 1.69 6.45 21.76
C LYS A 253 2.68 5.37 22.23
N GLU A 254 2.18 4.22 22.64
CA GLU A 254 3.01 3.12 23.14
C GLU A 254 3.77 2.39 22.03
N THR A 255 3.19 2.26 20.84
CA THR A 255 3.70 1.33 19.82
C THR A 255 4.48 1.98 18.69
N LYS A 256 4.11 3.19 18.25
CA LYS A 256 4.58 3.76 16.96
C LYS A 256 4.95 5.24 17.01
N LEU A 257 4.83 5.90 18.15
CA LEU A 257 5.07 7.35 18.26
C LEU A 257 6.50 7.74 17.86
N HIS A 258 7.49 6.92 18.20
CA HIS A 258 8.90 7.22 17.92
C HIS A 258 9.25 7.09 16.43
N ASP A 259 8.62 6.15 15.72
CA ASP A 259 8.98 5.81 14.33
C ASP A 259 8.14 6.55 13.28
N THR A 260 7.17 7.36 13.71
CA THR A 260 6.27 8.07 12.79
C THR A 260 6.84 9.40 12.30
N THR A 261 6.32 9.89 11.18
CA THR A 261 6.70 11.20 10.65
C THR A 261 6.28 12.34 11.58
N ARG A 262 7.07 13.42 11.57
CA ARG A 262 6.75 14.65 12.32
C ARG A 262 5.39 15.22 11.92
N GLU A 263 5.02 15.16 10.65
CA GLU A 263 3.71 15.62 10.15
C GLU A 263 2.56 14.87 10.85
N ASN A 264 2.65 13.54 10.96
CA ASN A 264 1.66 12.74 11.67
C ASN A 264 1.59 13.07 13.16
N LYS A 265 2.73 13.33 13.82
CA LYS A 265 2.77 13.80 15.21
C LYS A 265 2.05 15.15 15.37
N VAL A 266 2.27 16.11 14.47
CA VAL A 266 1.61 17.43 14.49
C VAL A 266 0.10 17.30 14.26
N LEU A 267 -0.33 16.43 13.34
CA LEU A 267 -1.75 16.17 13.12
C LEU A 267 -2.41 15.55 14.35
N TRP A 268 -1.75 14.60 15.01
CA TRP A 268 -2.20 14.08 16.29
C TRP A 268 -2.30 15.18 17.35
N LEU A 269 -1.32 16.07 17.43
CA LEU A 269 -1.37 17.20 18.36
C LEU A 269 -2.62 18.07 18.13
N LYS A 270 -2.96 18.36 16.86
CA LYS A 270 -4.19 19.10 16.51
C LYS A 270 -5.46 18.35 16.91
N VAL A 271 -5.47 17.02 16.81
CA VAL A 271 -6.60 16.18 17.27
C VAL A 271 -6.73 16.26 18.79
N LEU A 272 -5.63 16.07 19.52
CA LEU A 272 -5.61 16.15 20.99
C LEU A 272 -6.01 17.54 21.50
N ALA A 273 -5.70 18.60 20.75
CA ALA A 273 -6.12 19.95 21.09
C ALA A 273 -7.65 20.10 21.13
N ARG A 274 -8.41 19.22 20.47
CA ARG A 274 -9.88 19.22 20.51
C ARG A 274 -10.48 18.27 21.55
N LEU A 275 -9.66 17.53 22.28
CA LEU A 275 -10.07 16.56 23.30
C LEU A 275 -9.66 17.06 24.69
N PRO A 276 -10.57 17.67 25.47
CA PRO A 276 -10.26 18.19 26.81
C PRO A 276 -9.68 17.14 27.75
N GLU A 277 -10.15 15.89 27.65
CA GLU A 277 -9.72 14.75 28.47
C GLU A 277 -8.24 14.40 28.25
N MET A 278 -7.70 14.72 27.06
CA MET A 278 -6.34 14.38 26.65
C MET A 278 -5.36 15.54 26.81
N SER A 279 -5.65 16.52 27.67
CA SER A 279 -4.80 17.71 27.85
C SER A 279 -3.36 17.37 28.24
N LEU A 280 -3.13 16.33 29.05
CA LEU A 280 -1.77 15.91 29.43
C LEU A 280 -1.02 15.30 28.25
N ALA A 281 -1.69 14.45 27.47
CA ALA A 281 -1.12 13.84 26.27
C ALA A 281 -0.74 14.90 25.22
N HIS A 282 -1.59 15.91 25.06
CA HIS A 282 -1.32 17.07 24.21
C HIS A 282 -0.05 17.82 24.66
N GLU A 283 0.04 18.14 25.95
CA GLU A 283 1.18 18.86 26.54
C GLU A 283 2.50 18.11 26.31
N VAL A 284 2.54 16.83 26.66
CA VAL A 284 3.74 15.98 26.47
C VAL A 284 4.15 15.89 25.00
N LEU A 285 3.19 15.70 24.09
CA LEU A 285 3.48 15.60 22.65
C LEU A 285 4.01 16.92 22.09
N ALA A 286 3.42 18.05 22.48
CA ALA A 286 3.88 19.35 22.00
C ALA A 286 5.29 19.68 22.52
N GLU A 287 5.57 19.40 23.79
CA GLU A 287 6.90 19.59 24.37
C GLU A 287 7.95 18.73 23.66
N THR A 288 7.63 17.46 23.42
CA THR A 288 8.49 16.55 22.66
C THR A 288 8.78 17.10 21.26
N LEU A 289 7.75 17.59 20.54
CA LEU A 289 7.91 18.15 19.20
C LEU A 289 8.76 19.42 19.18
N LEU A 290 8.58 20.32 20.16
CA LEU A 290 9.36 21.55 20.28
C LEU A 290 10.79 21.27 20.72
N ASP A 291 11.00 20.25 21.54
CA ASP A 291 12.33 19.78 21.91
C ASP A 291 13.04 19.11 20.72
N GLU A 292 12.34 18.40 19.84
CA GLU A 292 12.94 17.85 18.61
C GLU A 292 13.33 18.98 17.63
N LEU A 293 12.39 19.86 17.30
CA LEU A 293 12.59 20.98 16.37
C LEU A 293 11.54 22.06 16.63
N PHE A 294 12.01 23.29 16.85
CA PHE A 294 11.12 24.43 17.04
C PHE A 294 10.19 24.64 15.83
N ASP A 295 8.91 24.77 16.11
CA ASP A 295 7.85 25.02 15.13
C ASP A 295 6.82 25.96 15.75
N GLN A 296 6.55 27.04 15.02
CA GLN A 296 5.71 28.12 15.51
C GLN A 296 4.26 27.67 15.72
N GLU A 297 3.72 26.81 14.84
CA GLU A 297 2.35 26.30 14.97
C GLU A 297 2.21 25.40 16.20
N VAL A 298 3.16 24.49 16.38
CA VAL A 298 3.20 23.59 17.55
C VAL A 298 3.31 24.40 18.84
N PHE A 299 4.15 25.44 18.85
CA PHE A 299 4.28 26.34 19.99
C PHE A 299 2.96 27.03 20.33
N TYR A 300 2.22 27.52 19.34
CA TYR A 300 0.92 28.14 19.58
C TYR A 300 -0.08 27.17 20.18
N LEU A 301 -0.19 25.96 19.62
CA LEU A 301 -1.08 24.93 20.15
C LEU A 301 -0.77 24.61 21.61
N TRP A 302 0.51 24.49 21.97
CA TRP A 302 0.93 24.32 23.36
C TRP A 302 0.54 25.53 24.22
N PHE A 303 0.93 26.74 23.81
CA PHE A 303 0.77 27.94 24.63
C PHE A 303 -0.71 28.29 24.87
N GLU A 304 -1.54 28.21 23.83
CA GLU A 304 -2.99 28.41 23.94
C GLU A 304 -3.59 27.43 24.96
N LYS A 305 -3.21 26.16 24.89
CA LYS A 305 -3.71 25.15 25.85
C LYS A 305 -3.26 25.39 27.27
N GLN A 306 -2.08 25.94 27.51
CA GLN A 306 -1.63 26.29 28.84
C GLN A 306 -2.46 27.43 29.44
N LEU A 307 -2.81 28.43 28.63
CA LEU A 307 -3.60 29.58 29.06
C LEU A 307 -5.08 29.24 29.30
N LEU A 308 -5.64 28.28 28.56
CA LEU A 308 -7.04 27.84 28.73
C LEU A 308 -7.28 26.97 29.98
N LYS A 309 -6.23 26.60 30.74
CA LYS A 309 -6.38 25.87 32.00
C LYS A 309 -7.10 26.76 33.03
N GLN A 310 -7.96 26.17 33.88
CA GLN A 310 -8.67 26.94 34.93
C GLN A 310 -7.71 27.70 35.87
N THR A 311 -6.54 27.14 36.12
CA THR A 311 -5.46 27.75 36.91
C THR A 311 -4.14 27.61 36.14
N PRO A 312 -3.81 28.56 35.24
CA PRO A 312 -2.56 28.52 34.49
C PRO A 312 -1.36 28.61 35.43
N ALA A 313 -0.43 27.66 35.32
CA ALA A 313 0.80 27.65 36.10
C ALA A 313 1.85 28.58 35.46
N TYR A 314 1.60 29.90 35.50
CA TYR A 314 2.41 30.92 34.83
C TYR A 314 3.92 30.80 35.07
N GLU A 315 4.34 30.47 36.30
CA GLU A 315 5.76 30.24 36.62
C GLU A 315 6.36 29.05 35.85
N LYS A 316 5.63 27.94 35.73
CA LYS A 316 6.09 26.77 34.98
C LYS A 316 6.16 27.05 33.48
N ILE A 317 5.17 27.77 32.96
CA ILE A 317 5.14 28.20 31.56
C ILE A 317 6.37 29.06 31.28
N GLU A 318 6.65 30.07 32.12
CA GLU A 318 7.83 30.92 31.97
C GLU A 318 9.15 30.14 32.04
N GLN A 319 9.29 29.18 32.97
CA GLN A 319 10.47 28.31 33.04
C GLN A 319 10.68 27.52 31.74
N GLN A 320 9.60 26.96 31.18
CA GLN A 320 9.65 26.23 29.92
C GLN A 320 10.05 27.14 28.75
N LEU A 321 9.49 28.37 28.69
CA LEU A 321 9.86 29.36 27.69
C LEU A 321 11.35 29.71 27.76
N ASN A 322 11.89 29.91 28.97
CA ASN A 322 13.30 30.21 29.16
C ASN A 322 14.20 29.04 28.71
N MET A 323 13.79 27.80 28.95
CA MET A 323 14.50 26.62 28.48
C MET A 323 14.52 26.55 26.95
N TRP A 324 13.39 26.78 26.28
CA TRP A 324 13.33 26.78 24.82
C TRP A 324 14.04 27.97 24.19
N GLU A 325 14.00 29.16 24.80
CA GLU A 325 14.75 30.32 24.30
C GLU A 325 16.26 30.11 24.42
N ALA A 326 16.72 29.45 25.48
CA ALA A 326 18.13 29.07 25.60
C ALA A 326 18.58 28.09 24.50
N LYS A 327 17.69 27.20 24.06
CA LYS A 327 17.93 26.24 22.97
C LYS A 327 17.79 26.89 21.59
N TYR A 328 16.82 27.77 21.43
CA TYR A 328 16.44 28.42 20.18
C TYR A 328 16.49 29.94 20.36
N PRO A 329 17.69 30.55 20.30
CA PRO A 329 17.85 31.96 20.58
C PRO A 329 17.23 32.84 19.49
N ASN A 330 16.91 34.08 19.87
CA ASN A 330 16.44 35.15 18.97
C ASN A 330 15.09 34.89 18.28
N ILE A 331 14.20 34.09 18.88
CA ILE A 331 12.85 33.87 18.35
C ILE A 331 11.85 34.85 19.02
N PRO A 332 11.23 35.79 18.28
CA PRO A 332 10.35 36.81 18.84
C PRO A 332 9.13 36.26 19.60
N ILE A 333 8.67 35.06 19.24
CA ILE A 333 7.47 34.44 19.82
C ILE A 333 7.60 34.15 21.32
N PHE A 334 8.80 33.89 21.83
CA PHE A 334 9.03 33.70 23.25
C PHE A 334 8.88 35.01 24.03
N SER A 335 9.31 36.12 23.44
CA SER A 335 9.09 37.46 24.02
C SER A 335 7.62 37.86 23.96
N PHE A 336 6.94 37.52 22.86
CA PHE A 336 5.50 37.67 22.72
C PHE A 336 4.73 36.89 23.80
N ALA A 337 5.03 35.60 23.99
CA ALA A 337 4.37 34.76 24.98
C ALA A 337 4.64 35.23 26.42
N ARG A 338 5.88 35.59 26.77
CA ARG A 338 6.24 36.13 28.09
C ARG A 338 5.51 37.43 28.41
N TRP A 339 5.26 38.28 27.41
CA TRP A 339 4.51 39.51 27.62
C TRP A 339 3.13 39.23 28.23
N PHE A 340 2.38 38.24 27.73
CA PHE A 340 1.10 37.86 28.31
C PHE A 340 1.23 37.35 29.74
N ILE A 341 2.24 36.51 30.01
CA ILE A 341 2.52 36.02 31.36
C ILE A 341 2.80 37.19 32.33
N TYR A 342 3.55 38.19 31.88
CA TYR A 342 3.89 39.35 32.71
C TYR A 342 2.69 40.27 32.97
N GLN A 343 1.79 40.43 32.00
CA GLN A 343 0.54 41.15 32.19
C GLN A 343 -0.35 40.45 33.24
N GLU A 344 -0.54 39.13 33.11
CA GLU A 344 -1.39 38.33 34.01
C GLU A 344 -0.81 38.22 35.43
N THR A 345 0.52 38.23 35.56
CA THR A 345 1.22 38.18 36.86
C THR A 345 1.49 39.56 37.48
N GLY A 346 1.03 40.65 36.86
CA GLY A 346 1.19 42.01 37.36
C GLY A 346 2.61 42.60 37.23
N ARG A 347 3.50 41.96 36.46
CA ARG A 347 4.88 42.40 36.17
C ARG A 347 4.93 43.38 34.99
N PHE A 348 4.14 44.44 35.06
CA PHE A 348 3.95 45.38 33.94
C PHE A 348 5.25 46.04 33.45
N SER A 349 6.16 46.39 34.36
CA SER A 349 7.43 47.03 34.01
C SER A 349 8.37 46.10 33.22
N GLU A 350 8.34 44.80 33.50
CA GLU A 350 9.08 43.80 32.73
C GLU A 350 8.43 43.57 31.36
N ALA A 351 7.09 43.59 31.30
CA ALA A 351 6.34 43.48 30.06
C ALA A 351 6.66 44.64 29.10
N GLU A 352 6.77 45.87 29.61
CA GLU A 352 7.14 47.04 28.79
C GLU A 352 8.54 46.91 28.18
N LYS A 353 9.52 46.40 28.93
CA LYS A 353 10.88 46.17 28.42
C LYS A 353 10.89 45.16 27.26
N LEU A 354 10.02 44.15 27.29
CA LEU A 354 9.92 43.19 26.18
C LEU A 354 9.49 43.85 24.87
N LEU A 355 8.73 44.94 24.91
CA LEU A 355 8.23 45.63 23.71
C LEU A 355 9.33 46.36 22.92
N GLU A 356 10.47 46.63 23.56
CA GLU A 356 11.65 47.23 22.93
C GLU A 356 12.42 46.20 22.06
N LEU A 357 12.18 44.91 22.30
CA LEU A 357 12.80 43.82 21.55
C LEU A 357 12.09 43.61 20.20
N TYR A 358 12.87 43.25 19.18
CA TYR A 358 12.39 42.94 17.82
C TYR A 358 11.47 44.04 17.22
N PRO A 359 12.01 45.25 16.95
CA PRO A 359 11.23 46.39 16.46
C PRO A 359 10.50 46.12 15.15
N ASP A 360 11.07 45.32 14.25
CA ASP A 360 10.48 45.05 12.94
C ASP A 360 9.56 43.82 12.91
N ASN A 361 9.36 43.15 14.06
CA ASN A 361 8.53 41.95 14.12
C ASN A 361 7.03 42.29 14.22
N ILE A 362 6.20 41.54 13.48
CA ILE A 362 4.75 41.72 13.41
C ILE A 362 4.06 41.46 14.76
N LEU A 363 4.44 40.38 15.48
CA LEU A 363 3.86 40.03 16.78
C LEU A 363 4.15 41.11 17.84
N MET A 364 5.39 41.61 17.86
CA MET A 364 5.81 42.66 18.80
C MET A 364 5.18 44.01 18.43
N SER A 365 4.99 44.29 17.14
CA SER A 365 4.26 45.48 16.68
C SER A 365 2.79 45.44 17.11
N TYR A 366 2.14 44.28 16.98
CA TYR A 366 0.79 44.08 17.50
C TYR A 366 0.74 44.36 19.01
N LEU A 367 1.67 43.84 19.81
CA LEU A 367 1.69 44.09 21.25
C LEU A 367 1.93 45.56 21.61
N ARG A 368 2.79 46.28 20.87
CA ARG A 368 3.00 47.73 21.06
C ARG A 368 1.73 48.53 20.80
N ILE A 369 1.04 48.25 19.69
CA ILE A 369 -0.22 48.91 19.34
C ILE A 369 -1.29 48.55 20.37
N LYS A 370 -1.41 47.27 20.76
CA LYS A 370 -2.34 46.82 21.80
C LYS A 370 -2.10 47.53 23.13
N ASN A 371 -0.84 47.66 23.55
CA ASN A 371 -0.48 48.34 24.80
C ASN A 371 -0.81 49.85 24.77
N GLN A 372 -0.69 50.50 23.61
CA GLN A 372 -1.09 51.91 23.44
C GLN A 372 -2.62 52.10 23.45
N LEU A 373 -3.37 51.10 22.99
CA LEU A 373 -4.83 51.13 22.90
C LEU A 373 -5.53 50.53 24.11
N LYS A 374 -4.80 50.19 25.19
CA LYS A 374 -5.32 49.47 26.36
C LYS A 374 -6.57 50.09 27.00
N ASP A 375 -6.72 51.41 26.89
CA ASP A 375 -7.86 52.15 27.46
C ASP A 375 -9.07 52.24 26.50
N ASN A 376 -8.99 51.63 25.30
CA ASN A 376 -10.04 51.64 24.29
C ASN A 376 -10.37 50.21 23.79
N GLU A 377 -11.28 49.56 24.50
CA GLU A 377 -11.72 48.17 24.22
C GLU A 377 -12.21 47.97 22.78
N VAL A 378 -12.90 48.96 22.20
CA VAL A 378 -13.42 48.87 20.82
C VAL A 378 -12.29 48.79 19.81
N LEU A 379 -11.26 49.62 19.96
CA LEU A 379 -10.09 49.60 19.07
C LEU A 379 -9.23 48.36 19.27
N VAL A 380 -9.14 47.84 20.50
CA VAL A 380 -8.46 46.56 20.79
C VAL A 380 -9.18 45.40 20.10
N GLN A 381 -10.52 45.35 20.16
CA GLN A 381 -11.30 44.33 19.45
C GLN A 381 -11.11 44.42 17.93
N GLN A 382 -11.12 45.62 17.34
CA GLN A 382 -10.84 45.82 15.92
C GLN A 382 -9.42 45.38 15.54
N LEU A 383 -8.42 45.69 16.38
CA LEU A 383 -7.05 45.25 16.19
C LEU A 383 -6.94 43.72 16.20
N ASN A 384 -7.61 43.04 17.15
CA ASN A 384 -7.64 41.59 17.21
C ASN A 384 -8.25 41.01 15.93
N LEU A 385 -9.41 41.51 15.48
CA LEU A 385 -10.04 41.04 14.24
C LEU A 385 -9.13 41.21 13.01
N LEU A 386 -8.42 42.33 12.91
CA LEU A 386 -7.48 42.57 11.81
C LEU A 386 -6.26 41.64 11.84
N PHE A 387 -5.83 41.26 13.04
CA PHE A 387 -4.70 40.36 13.26
C PHE A 387 -5.09 38.91 12.98
N GLU A 388 -6.24 38.47 13.49
CA GLU A 388 -6.76 37.11 13.32
C GLU A 388 -7.23 36.82 11.89
N SER A 389 -7.66 37.85 11.13
CA SER A 389 -8.14 37.69 9.75
C SER A 389 -7.05 37.69 8.68
N ASN A 390 -5.90 38.33 8.93
CA ASN A 390 -4.83 38.48 7.92
C ASN A 390 -3.79 37.36 7.93
N THR A 391 -3.86 36.44 8.89
CA THR A 391 -2.84 35.41 9.02
C THR A 391 -3.45 34.07 9.36
N ASN A 392 -2.86 33.00 8.81
CA ASN A 392 -2.93 31.63 9.34
C ASN A 392 -2.38 31.53 10.79
N PHE A 393 -2.29 32.64 11.51
CA PHE A 393 -1.77 32.79 12.85
C PHE A 393 -2.91 33.35 13.70
N LEU A 394 -3.36 32.54 14.66
CA LEU A 394 -4.11 32.93 15.85
C LEU A 394 -5.63 33.07 15.64
N LYS A 395 -6.37 32.05 16.07
CA LYS A 395 -7.66 32.24 16.74
C LYS A 395 -7.35 32.21 18.24
N VAL A 396 -6.94 33.34 18.81
CA VAL A 396 -6.79 33.42 20.26
C VAL A 396 -8.09 34.01 20.78
N ASN A 397 -9.00 33.14 21.21
CA ASN A 397 -10.12 33.59 22.04
C ASN A 397 -9.55 33.91 23.44
N LEU A 398 -9.13 35.17 23.64
CA LEU A 398 -8.88 35.76 24.97
C LEU A 398 -10.09 36.58 25.39
#